data_AF-A0AAV8AAD9-F1
#
_entry.id   AF-A0AAV8AAD9-F1
#
_cell.length_a   1.000
_cell.length_b   1.000
_cell.length_c   1.000
_cell.angle_alpha   90.00
_cell.angle_beta   90.00
_cell.angle_gamma   90.00
#
_symmetry.space_group_name_H-M   'P 1'
#
loop_
_entity.id
_entity.type
_entity.pdbx_description
1 polymer ?
#
loop_
_entity_poly.entity_id
_entity_poly.type
_entity_poly.pdbx_seq_one_letter_code
_entity_poly.pdbx_strand_id
1 'polypeptide(L)'
;MSTKKEDFRQTIESNGLIDTLTRILTSLYEEPERPEKPLEFLMQELGAKSHEKLTKENKDLQQKVKALKKEIKNLKSKISKFGGNEEDSDEKENEKENEESESEDEKEKEKEKEEEEEEEKEK
;
A
#
# COMPACT_ATOMS: atom_id res chain seq x y z
N MET A 1 36.24 -1.42 14.07
CA MET A 1 35.12 -2.22 13.51
C MET A 1 34.99 -1.86 12.03
N SER A 2 34.46 -2.74 11.19
CA SER A 2 34.37 -2.48 9.75
C SER A 2 33.38 -1.34 9.48
N THR A 3 33.76 -0.36 8.66
CA THR A 3 32.95 0.82 8.29
C THR A 3 31.52 0.46 7.89
N LYS A 4 31.34 -0.64 7.15
CA LYS A 4 30.02 -1.17 6.77
C LYS A 4 29.08 -1.47 7.95
N LYS A 5 29.62 -1.94 9.08
CA LYS A 5 28.81 -2.20 10.29
C LYS A 5 28.39 -0.90 10.98
N GLU A 6 29.25 0.12 10.91
CA GLU A 6 28.98 1.46 11.45
C GLU A 6 27.88 2.14 10.63
N ASP A 7 28.01 2.13 9.29
CA ASP A 7 27.03 2.69 8.35
C ASP A 7 25.66 2.02 8.49
N PHE A 8 25.63 0.70 8.67
CA PHE A 8 24.39 -0.04 8.90
C PHE A 8 23.73 0.36 10.22
N ARG A 9 24.51 0.47 11.31
CA ARG A 9 23.98 0.96 12.60
C ARG A 9 23.41 2.37 12.48
N GLN A 10 24.16 3.27 11.85
CA GLN A 10 23.73 4.65 11.69
C GLN A 10 22.46 4.75 10.83
N THR A 11 22.33 3.89 9.82
CA THR A 11 21.11 3.78 9.01
C THR A 11 19.93 3.32 9.86
N ILE A 12 20.09 2.28 10.68
CA ILE A 12 19.01 1.79 11.55
C ILE A 12 18.62 2.85 12.59
N GLU A 13 19.61 3.51 13.21
CA GLU A 13 19.40 4.55 14.21
C GLU A 13 18.71 5.78 13.60
N SER A 14 19.19 6.27 12.45
CA SER A 14 18.65 7.48 11.80
C SER A 14 17.24 7.29 11.25
N ASN A 15 16.87 6.06 10.84
CA ASN A 15 15.52 5.73 10.41
C ASN A 15 14.56 5.44 11.58
N GLY A 16 15.00 5.55 12.84
CA GLY A 16 14.14 5.35 14.02
C GLY A 16 13.68 3.90 14.22
N LEU A 17 14.35 2.93 13.60
CA LEU A 17 14.05 1.50 13.76
C LEU A 17 14.27 1.06 15.21
N ILE A 18 15.35 1.52 15.85
CA ILE A 18 15.63 1.22 17.27
C ILE A 18 14.56 1.81 18.17
N ASP A 19 14.16 3.06 17.95
CA ASP A 19 13.16 3.74 18.76
C ASP A 19 11.78 3.08 18.62
N THR A 20 11.42 2.68 17.39
CA THR A 20 10.16 1.99 17.11
C THR A 20 10.12 0.63 17.80
N LEU A 21 11.17 -0.18 17.65
CA LEU A 21 11.26 -1.48 18.34
C LEU A 21 11.26 -1.31 19.87
N THR A 22 11.95 -0.30 20.39
CA THR A 22 11.98 0.00 21.82
C THR A 22 10.59 0.36 22.33
N ARG A 23 9.86 1.23 21.63
CA ARG A 23 8.47 1.61 21.98
C ARG A 23 7.53 0.42 22.02
N ILE A 24 7.62 -0.47 21.03
CA ILE A 24 6.78 -1.68 20.97
C ILE A 24 7.11 -2.63 22.11
N LEU A 25 8.40 -2.84 22.41
CA LEU A 25 8.82 -3.66 23.54
C LEU A 25 8.36 -3.07 24.88
N THR A 26 8.49 -1.75 25.07
CA THR A 26 7.99 -1.07 26.26
C THR A 26 6.47 -1.23 26.41
N SER A 27 5.71 -1.06 25.33
CA SER A 27 4.26 -1.29 25.30
C SER A 27 3.89 -2.72 25.76
N LEU A 28 4.64 -3.71 25.28
CA LEU A 28 4.52 -5.13 25.69
C LEU A 28 4.79 -5.37 27.19
N TYR A 29 5.62 -4.55 27.83
CA TYR A 29 5.91 -4.63 29.25
C TYR A 29 4.95 -3.82 30.12
N GLU A 30 4.30 -2.79 29.56
CA GLU A 30 3.34 -1.93 30.24
C GLU A 30 1.91 -2.51 30.22
N GLU A 31 1.60 -3.44 29.32
CA GLU A 31 0.33 -4.16 29.32
C GLU A 31 0.16 -5.00 30.61
N PRO A 32 -0.93 -4.81 31.38
CA PRO A 32 -1.15 -5.50 32.65
C PRO A 32 -1.40 -7.01 32.49
N GLU A 33 -1.88 -7.43 31.32
CA GLU A 33 -1.98 -8.83 30.91
C GLU A 33 -1.06 -9.07 29.71
N ARG A 34 -0.12 -10.01 29.84
CA ARG A 34 0.72 -10.39 28.70
C ARG A 34 -0.17 -10.92 27.58
N PRO A 35 -0.03 -10.44 26.33
CA PRO A 35 -0.79 -10.99 25.23
C PRO A 35 -0.48 -12.49 25.10
N GLU A 36 -1.51 -13.32 24.97
CA GLU A 36 -1.35 -14.78 24.81
C GLU A 36 -0.44 -15.13 23.61
N LYS A 37 -0.35 -14.22 22.64
CA LYS A 37 0.48 -14.33 21.43
C LYS A 37 1.33 -13.07 21.20
N PRO A 38 2.48 -12.92 21.87
CA PRO A 38 3.32 -11.70 21.79
C PRO A 38 3.82 -11.40 20.37
N LEU A 39 4.11 -12.44 19.58
CA LEU A 39 4.53 -12.28 18.18
C LEU A 39 3.43 -11.68 17.31
N GLU A 40 2.17 -12.08 17.52
CA GLU A 40 1.05 -11.54 16.75
C GLU A 40 0.80 -10.07 17.09
N PHE A 41 0.97 -9.68 18.35
CA PHE A 41 0.92 -8.29 18.80
C PHE A 41 2.02 -7.45 18.15
N LEU A 42 3.26 -7.96 18.15
CA LEU A 42 4.39 -7.29 17.51
C LEU A 42 4.13 -7.04 16.02
N MET A 43 3.62 -8.04 15.30
CA MET A 43 3.30 -7.91 13.87
C MET A 43 2.16 -6.92 13.60
N GLN A 44 1.22 -6.79 14.52
CA GLN A 44 0.16 -5.79 14.43
C GLN A 44 0.72 -4.38 14.65
N GLU A 45 1.59 -4.22 15.64
CA GLU A 45 2.15 -2.92 16.02
C GLU A 45 3.23 -2.40 15.09
N LEU A 46 3.86 -3.31 14.34
CA LEU A 46 4.69 -3.00 13.18
C LEU A 46 3.85 -2.70 11.91
N GLY A 47 2.52 -2.78 11.99
CA GLY A 47 1.63 -2.48 10.89
C GLY A 47 1.58 -3.55 9.78
N ALA A 48 2.31 -4.67 9.89
CA ALA A 48 2.37 -5.69 8.85
C ALA A 48 0.99 -6.30 8.53
N LYS A 49 0.21 -6.62 9.56
CA LYS A 49 -1.18 -7.10 9.38
C LYS A 49 -2.14 -6.00 8.86
N SER A 50 -1.84 -4.74 9.14
CA SER A 50 -2.65 -3.60 8.67
C SER A 50 -2.37 -3.31 7.20
N HIS A 51 -1.12 -3.41 6.76
CA HIS A 51 -0.72 -3.17 5.38
C HIS A 51 -1.38 -4.15 4.40
N GLU A 52 -1.37 -5.46 4.69
CA GLU A 52 -2.04 -6.47 3.85
C GLU A 52 -3.57 -6.26 3.76
N LYS A 53 -4.19 -5.87 4.89
CA LYS A 53 -5.61 -5.58 4.92
C LYS A 53 -5.95 -4.33 4.12
N LEU A 54 -5.18 -3.26 4.30
CA LEU A 54 -5.36 -1.98 3.62
C LEU A 54 -5.12 -2.10 2.11
N THR A 55 -4.08 -2.84 1.69
CA THR A 55 -3.81 -3.09 0.26
C THR A 55 -4.93 -3.87 -0.40
N LYS A 56 -5.46 -4.90 0.26
CA LYS A 56 -6.63 -5.64 -0.23
C LYS A 56 -7.87 -4.75 -0.32
N GLU A 57 -8.16 -3.98 0.72
CA GLU A 57 -9.31 -3.06 0.74
C GLU A 57 -9.20 -1.97 -0.34
N ASN A 58 -8.00 -1.45 -0.57
CA ASN A 58 -7.73 -0.49 -1.63
C ASN A 58 -8.00 -1.09 -3.02
N LYS A 59 -7.52 -2.31 -3.28
CA LYS A 59 -7.82 -3.04 -4.53
C LYS A 59 -9.33 -3.26 -4.73
N ASP A 60 -10.05 -3.68 -3.69
CA ASP A 60 -11.50 -3.87 -3.76
C ASP A 60 -12.25 -2.55 -4.01
N LEU A 61 -11.82 -1.45 -3.39
CA LEU A 61 -12.39 -0.13 -3.60
C LEU A 61 -12.12 0.41 -5.02
N GLN A 62 -10.89 0.26 -5.53
CA GLN A 62 -10.54 0.61 -6.90
C GLN A 62 -11.41 -0.14 -7.92
N GLN A 63 -11.65 -1.44 -7.71
CA GLN A 63 -12.54 -2.22 -8.57
C GLN A 63 -13.98 -1.70 -8.55
N LYS A 64 -14.51 -1.37 -7.36
CA LYS A 64 -15.85 -0.77 -7.22
C LYS A 64 -15.94 0.58 -7.93
N VAL A 65 -14.94 1.43 -7.77
CA VAL A 65 -14.88 2.73 -8.46
C VAL A 65 -14.89 2.53 -9.98
N LYS A 66 -14.12 1.58 -10.51
CA LYS A 66 -14.11 1.26 -11.94
C LYS A 66 -15.47 0.76 -12.44
N ALA A 67 -16.13 -0.12 -11.69
CA ALA A 67 -17.45 -0.64 -12.02
C ALA A 67 -18.51 0.47 -12.04
N LEU A 68 -18.54 1.30 -10.99
CA LEU A 68 -19.48 2.43 -10.89
C LEU A 68 -19.21 3.48 -11.97
N LYS A 69 -17.95 3.82 -12.27
CA LYS A 69 -17.60 4.72 -13.38
C LYS A 69 -18.09 4.18 -14.72
N LYS A 70 -17.96 2.87 -14.98
CA LYS A 70 -18.47 2.23 -16.19
C LYS A 70 -20.00 2.28 -16.25
N GLU A 71 -20.67 2.07 -15.13
CA GLU A 71 -22.12 2.14 -15.03
C GLU A 71 -22.65 3.56 -15.25
N ILE A 72 -22.02 4.57 -14.63
CA ILE A 72 -22.29 5.99 -14.88
C ILE A 72 -22.12 6.31 -16.36
N LYS A 73 -21.02 5.89 -17.00
CA LYS A 73 -20.81 6.10 -18.44
C LYS A 73 -21.90 5.45 -19.29
N ASN A 74 -22.30 4.22 -18.95
CA ASN A 74 -23.35 3.50 -19.66
C ASN A 74 -24.71 4.19 -19.49
N LEU A 75 -25.07 4.59 -18.27
CA LEU A 75 -26.32 5.30 -17.98
C LEU A 75 -26.36 6.67 -18.63
N LYS A 76 -25.29 7.47 -18.55
CA LYS A 76 -25.15 8.74 -19.27
C LYS A 76 -25.35 8.55 -20.78
N SER A 77 -24.74 7.51 -21.36
CA SER A 77 -24.92 7.20 -22.79
C SER A 77 -26.36 6.80 -23.16
N LYS A 78 -27.08 6.13 -22.25
CA LYS A 78 -28.49 5.78 -22.44
C LYS A 78 -29.39 7.01 -22.32
N ILE A 79 -29.13 7.88 -21.35
CA ILE A 79 -29.89 9.13 -21.15
C ILE A 79 -29.74 10.07 -22.36
N SER A 80 -28.51 10.23 -22.87
CA SER A 80 -28.24 11.01 -24.08
C SER A 80 -28.98 10.46 -25.31
N LYS A 81 -29.10 9.12 -25.43
CA LYS A 81 -29.85 8.48 -26.53
C LYS A 81 -31.37 8.63 -26.44
N PHE A 82 -31.93 8.88 -25.26
CA PHE A 82 -33.38 8.91 -25.02
C PHE A 82 -33.97 10.32 -24.82
N GLY A 83 -33.17 11.39 -24.92
CA GLY A 83 -33.69 12.76 -25.06
C GLY A 83 -33.36 13.74 -23.92
N GLY A 84 -32.37 13.46 -23.08
CA GLY A 84 -31.88 14.42 -22.09
C GLY A 84 -30.69 15.23 -22.62
N ASN A 85 -30.94 16.41 -23.19
CA ASN A 85 -29.95 17.49 -23.20
C ASN A 85 -29.99 18.15 -21.82
N GLU A 86 -29.06 17.77 -20.93
CA GLU A 86 -28.58 18.69 -19.89
C GLU A 86 -27.06 18.55 -19.84
N GLU A 87 -26.41 19.67 -20.10
CA GLU A 87 -24.98 19.89 -19.99
C GLU A 87 -24.55 19.67 -18.53
N ASP A 88 -23.45 18.96 -18.30
CA ASP A 88 -22.58 19.32 -17.18
C ASP A 88 -21.13 19.06 -17.54
N SER A 89 -20.38 20.15 -17.45
CA SER A 89 -18.98 20.30 -17.81
C SER A 89 -18.12 19.73 -16.70
N ASP A 90 -17.57 18.52 -16.86
CA ASP A 90 -16.44 18.04 -16.06
C ASP A 90 -15.76 16.89 -16.82
N GLU A 91 -15.22 17.21 -18.00
CA GLU A 91 -14.56 16.23 -18.89
C GLU A 91 -13.05 16.44 -19.04
N LYS A 92 -12.41 17.26 -18.20
CA LYS A 92 -10.97 17.56 -18.37
C LYS A 92 -10.14 17.54 -17.10
N GLU A 93 -10.16 16.46 -16.33
CA GLU A 93 -9.06 16.24 -15.37
C GLU A 93 -8.47 14.81 -15.36
N ASN A 94 -9.18 13.76 -15.76
CA ASN A 94 -8.85 12.44 -15.23
C ASN A 94 -8.53 11.30 -16.21
N GLU A 95 -7.87 11.61 -17.34
CA GLU A 95 -7.09 10.61 -18.08
C GLU A 95 -5.67 10.42 -17.52
N LYS A 96 -5.13 11.38 -16.75
CA LYS A 96 -3.77 11.29 -16.20
C LYS A 96 -3.63 10.35 -14.99
N GLU A 97 -4.63 10.28 -14.11
CA GLU A 97 -4.57 9.40 -12.93
C GLU A 97 -4.61 7.90 -13.27
N ASN A 98 -5.10 7.53 -14.47
CA ASN A 98 -5.23 6.13 -14.84
C ASN A 98 -3.93 5.54 -15.45
N GLU A 99 -3.11 6.34 -16.12
CA GLU A 99 -1.78 5.90 -16.62
C GLU A 99 -0.75 5.80 -15.48
N GLU A 100 -0.87 6.65 -14.46
CA GLU A 100 0.06 6.64 -13.32
C GLU A 100 -0.11 5.37 -12.47
N SER A 101 -1.36 4.94 -12.21
CA SER A 101 -1.66 3.71 -11.47
C SER A 101 -1.27 2.41 -12.17
N GLU A 102 -1.39 2.34 -13.51
CA GLU A 102 -0.91 1.18 -14.28
C GLU A 102 0.62 1.11 -14.29
N SER A 103 1.31 2.26 -14.28
CA SER A 103 2.78 2.31 -14.25
C SER A 103 3.39 1.98 -12.88
N GLU A 104 2.67 2.20 -11.78
CA GLU A 104 3.12 1.88 -10.43
C GLU A 104 2.96 0.37 -10.13
N ASP A 105 1.84 -0.23 -10.52
CA ASP A 105 1.59 -1.69 -10.39
C ASP A 105 2.54 -2.53 -11.27
N GLU A 106 2.99 -2.00 -12.42
CA GLU A 106 4.01 -2.65 -13.26
C GLU A 106 5.41 -2.54 -12.66
N LYS A 107 5.77 -1.38 -12.09
CA LYS A 107 7.07 -1.18 -11.41
C LYS A 107 7.22 -2.02 -10.15
N GLU A 108 6.14 -2.20 -9.38
CA GLU A 108 6.18 -3.01 -8.15
C GLU A 108 6.43 -4.49 -8.50
N LYS A 109 5.82 -5.00 -9.58
CA LYS A 109 6.03 -6.38 -10.06
C LYS A 109 7.40 -6.62 -10.70
N GLU A 110 8.01 -5.62 -11.33
CA GLU A 110 9.39 -5.75 -11.83
C GLU A 110 10.40 -5.76 -10.69
N LYS A 111 10.18 -4.97 -9.65
CA LYS A 111 11.07 -4.88 -8.50
C LYS A 111 11.08 -6.16 -7.65
N GLU A 112 9.92 -6.79 -7.44
CA GLU A 112 9.83 -8.09 -6.77
C GLU A 112 10.54 -9.21 -7.56
N LYS A 113 10.51 -9.16 -8.90
CA LYS A 113 11.22 -10.13 -9.74
C LYS A 113 12.74 -9.95 -9.73
N GLU A 114 13.23 -8.71 -9.70
CA GLU A 114 14.68 -8.44 -9.62
C GLU A 114 15.26 -8.87 -8.26
N GLU A 115 14.53 -8.66 -7.16
CA GLU A 115 14.95 -9.13 -5.83
C GLU A 115 14.99 -10.67 -5.72
N GLU A 116 14.03 -11.39 -6.30
CA GLU A 116 14.06 -12.86 -6.36
C GLU A 116 15.22 -13.39 -7.23
N GLU A 117 15.54 -12.73 -8.34
CA GLU A 117 16.65 -13.13 -9.22
C GLU A 117 18.04 -12.85 -8.62
N GLU A 118 18.19 -11.82 -7.78
CA GLU A 118 19.46 -11.55 -7.08
C GLU A 118 19.69 -12.55 -5.94
N GLU A 119 18.64 -12.95 -5.20
CA GLU A 119 18.75 -13.97 -4.16
C GLU A 119 19.07 -15.37 -4.69
N GLU A 120 18.65 -15.70 -5.92
CA GLU A 120 19.02 -16.97 -6.58
C GLU A 120 20.46 -16.99 -7.11
N LYS A 121 21.05 -15.82 -7.42
CA LYS A 121 22.42 -15.72 -7.94
C LYS A 121 23.50 -15.71 -6.85
N GLU A 122 23.13 -15.47 -5.59
CA GLU A 122 24.03 -15.51 -4.43
C GLU A 122 24.04 -16.85 -3.66
N LYS A 123 23.28 -17.85 -4.09
CA LYS A 123 23.32 -19.24 -3.56
C LYS A 123 24.14 -20.18 -4.43
#